data_AF-A0A957IUS1-F1
#
_entry.id   AF-A0A957IUS1-F1
#
_cell.length_a   1.000
_cell.length_b   1.000
_cell.length_c   1.000
_cell.angle_alpha   90.00
_cell.angle_beta   90.00
_cell.angle_gamma   90.00
#
_symmetry.space_group_name_H-M   'P 1'
#
loop_
_entity.id
_entity.type
_entity.pdbx_description
1 polymer ?
#
loop_
_entity_poly.entity_id
_entity_poly.type
_entity_poly.pdbx_seq_one_letter_code
_entity_poly.pdbx_strand_id
1 'polypeptide(L)'
;MSYLPLIVIGIIVALVVFVIERRLEAKKQPKPHVLLQDWGRQVLTEPAARRWLADRSPKEMKALLRHMRRFGKRENFDVYMLLQDKFGNDEELKKRATAVMTDYLHAVWQRADMQEDLHAHLFFAAYQKQPKRRKYRNFNLDLYVRLIQAGLVQTPSLTDSIMASEKKQQKTAQTAILQTADRHRPAFNQELKSTLKAQAESKSDTDQAASTQTTAPLSEAMTASA
;
A
#
# COMPACT_ATOMS: atom_id res chain seq x y z
N MET A 1 -35.78 39.59 45.19
CA MET A 1 -35.24 38.24 44.94
C MET A 1 -34.36 38.31 43.70
N SER A 2 -33.07 37.99 43.80
CA SER A 2 -32.12 38.14 42.68
C SER A 2 -32.09 36.86 41.83
N TYR A 3 -32.49 36.96 40.56
CA TYR A 3 -32.47 35.88 39.56
C TYR A 3 -31.11 35.68 38.88
N LEU A 4 -30.14 36.53 39.20
CA LEU A 4 -28.78 36.54 38.67
C LEU A 4 -28.06 35.16 38.71
N PRO A 5 -28.10 34.37 39.80
CA PRO A 5 -27.46 33.05 39.82
C PRO A 5 -28.10 32.06 38.84
N LEU A 6 -29.42 32.11 38.62
CA LEU A 6 -30.11 31.21 37.69
C LEU A 6 -29.73 31.50 36.22
N ILE A 7 -29.58 32.78 35.86
CA ILE A 7 -29.15 33.20 34.52
C ILE A 7 -27.72 32.72 34.25
N VAL A 8 -26.81 32.88 35.21
CA VAL A 8 -25.41 32.43 35.09
C VAL A 8 -25.33 30.92 34.92
N ILE A 9 -26.10 30.14 35.71
CA ILE A 9 -26.16 28.68 35.57
C ILE A 9 -26.69 28.29 34.18
N GLY A 10 -27.74 28.96 33.69
CA GLY A 10 -28.30 28.70 32.36
C GLY A 10 -27.29 28.91 31.22
N ILE A 11 -26.51 29.99 31.28
CA ILE A 11 -25.45 30.28 30.28
C ILE A 11 -24.34 29.23 30.34
N ILE A 12 -23.91 28.83 31.53
CA ILE A 12 -22.87 27.81 31.70
C ILE A 12 -23.34 26.47 31.13
N VAL A 13 -24.58 26.04 31.42
CA VAL A 13 -25.14 24.80 30.88
C VAL A 13 -25.23 24.87 29.36
N ALA A 14 -25.71 25.98 28.78
CA ALA A 14 -25.78 26.15 27.33
C ALA A 14 -24.40 26.07 26.66
N LEU A 15 -23.37 26.69 27.25
CA LEU A 15 -22.00 26.60 26.74
C LEU A 15 -21.43 25.18 26.83
N VAL A 16 -21.70 24.46 27.91
CA VAL A 16 -21.26 23.07 28.07
C VAL A 16 -21.94 22.16 27.05
N VAL A 17 -23.25 22.29 26.85
CA VAL A 17 -24.00 21.54 25.82
C VAL A 17 -23.43 21.85 24.44
N PHE A 18 -23.23 23.13 24.10
CA PHE A 18 -22.63 23.52 22.81
C PHE A 18 -21.25 22.91 22.59
N VAL A 19 -20.37 22.90 23.60
CA VAL A 19 -19.03 22.30 23.51
C VAL A 19 -19.12 20.77 23.37
N ILE A 20 -20.06 20.11 24.07
CA ILE A 20 -20.28 18.67 23.96
C ILE A 20 -20.78 18.31 22.56
N GLU A 21 -21.79 19.02 22.05
CA GLU A 21 -22.32 18.83 20.70
C GLU A 21 -21.23 19.02 19.64
N ARG A 22 -20.45 20.10 19.74
CA ARG A 22 -19.33 20.32 18.82
C ARG A 22 -18.28 19.21 18.88
N ARG A 23 -18.00 18.66 20.06
CA ARG A 23 -17.07 17.53 20.21
C ARG A 23 -17.65 16.22 19.67
N LEU A 24 -18.95 16.01 19.83
CA LEU A 24 -19.65 14.84 19.28
C LEU A 24 -19.70 14.91 17.75
N GLU A 25 -19.96 16.08 17.17
CA GLU A 25 -19.90 16.32 15.73
C GLU A 25 -18.48 16.15 15.17
N ALA A 26 -17.47 16.68 15.88
CA ALA A 26 -16.07 16.48 15.49
C ALA A 26 -15.66 15.01 15.54
N LYS A 27 -16.22 14.20 16.45
CA LYS A 27 -16.00 12.74 16.49
C LYS A 27 -16.69 11.99 15.35
N LYS A 28 -17.76 12.55 14.76
CA LYS A 28 -18.48 11.95 13.63
C LYS A 28 -17.80 12.21 12.28
N GLN A 29 -16.89 13.19 12.19
CA GLN A 29 -16.24 13.46 10.92
C GLN A 29 -15.32 12.29 10.53
N PRO A 30 -15.48 11.74 9.31
CA PRO A 30 -14.61 10.69 8.80
C PRO A 30 -13.16 11.17 8.82
N LYS A 31 -12.25 10.27 9.17
CA LYS A 31 -10.83 10.60 9.23
C LYS A 31 -10.38 11.10 7.84
N PRO A 32 -9.54 12.14 7.75
CA PRO A 32 -9.15 12.73 6.46
C PRO A 32 -8.61 11.78 5.38
N HIS A 33 -7.93 10.73 5.79
CA HIS A 33 -7.39 9.73 4.86
C HIS A 33 -8.49 8.81 4.30
N VAL A 34 -9.60 8.63 5.04
CA VAL A 34 -10.79 7.92 4.55
C VAL A 34 -11.50 8.78 3.53
N LEU A 35 -11.68 10.08 3.81
CA LEU A 35 -12.22 11.05 2.84
C LEU A 35 -11.39 11.07 1.54
N LEU A 36 -10.06 11.05 1.65
CA LEU A 36 -9.19 10.95 0.47
C LEU A 36 -9.42 9.66 -0.32
N GLN A 37 -9.56 8.53 0.37
CA GLN A 37 -9.79 7.24 -0.28
C GLN A 37 -11.15 7.23 -1.00
N ASP A 38 -12.20 7.73 -0.37
CA ASP A 38 -13.55 7.80 -0.94
C ASP A 38 -13.61 8.78 -2.11
N TRP A 39 -13.04 9.98 -1.94
CA TRP A 39 -12.93 10.97 -3.01
C TRP A 39 -12.15 10.40 -4.21
N GLY A 40 -11.00 9.77 -3.95
CA GLY A 40 -10.18 9.18 -5.00
C GLY A 40 -10.88 8.05 -5.76
N ARG A 41 -11.75 7.25 -5.09
CA ARG A 41 -12.58 6.24 -5.76
C ARG A 41 -13.60 6.85 -6.73
N GLN A 42 -14.08 8.07 -6.44
CA GLN A 42 -15.06 8.77 -7.28
C GLN A 42 -14.41 9.46 -8.48
N VAL A 43 -13.26 10.10 -8.28
CA VAL A 43 -12.63 10.94 -9.33
C VAL A 43 -11.68 10.18 -10.26
N LEU A 44 -11.07 9.08 -9.81
CA LEU A 44 -10.16 8.31 -10.64
C LEU A 44 -10.93 7.44 -11.64
N THR A 45 -10.71 7.67 -12.93
CA THR A 45 -11.33 6.90 -14.02
C THR A 45 -10.67 5.52 -14.17
N GLU A 46 -9.35 5.46 -14.10
CA GLU A 46 -8.60 4.24 -14.33
C GLU A 46 -8.81 3.18 -13.22
N PRO A 47 -9.23 1.95 -13.57
CA PRO A 47 -9.45 0.88 -12.59
C PRO A 47 -8.19 0.50 -11.80
N ALA A 48 -7.03 0.52 -12.46
CA ALA A 48 -5.75 0.20 -11.84
C ALA A 48 -5.36 1.24 -10.77
N ALA A 49 -5.55 2.53 -11.06
CA ALA A 49 -5.31 3.61 -10.10
C ALA A 49 -6.26 3.53 -8.90
N ARG A 50 -7.55 3.19 -9.13
CA ARG A 50 -8.54 2.99 -8.05
C ARG A 50 -8.16 1.82 -7.14
N ARG A 51 -7.74 0.69 -7.73
CA ARG A 51 -7.27 -0.47 -6.97
C ARG A 51 -6.00 -0.15 -6.17
N TRP A 52 -5.03 0.52 -6.79
CA TRP A 52 -3.83 1.00 -6.11
C TRP A 52 -4.15 1.89 -4.91
N LEU A 53 -5.14 2.76 -5.03
CA LEU A 53 -5.58 3.60 -3.91
C LEU A 53 -6.30 2.78 -2.83
N ALA A 54 -7.07 1.77 -3.22
CA ALA A 54 -7.80 0.89 -2.31
C ALA A 54 -6.87 -0.01 -1.48
N ASP A 55 -5.79 -0.50 -2.09
CA ASP A 55 -4.84 -1.46 -1.48
C ASP A 55 -3.86 -0.78 -0.49
N ARG A 56 -3.87 0.55 -0.39
CA ARG A 56 -2.97 1.29 0.51
C ARG A 56 -3.38 1.16 1.97
N SER A 57 -2.39 0.92 2.83
CA SER A 57 -2.58 0.93 4.28
C SER A 57 -2.95 2.32 4.81
N PRO A 58 -3.57 2.44 6.00
CA PRO A 58 -3.88 3.74 6.60
C PRO A 58 -2.66 4.63 6.80
N LYS A 59 -1.48 4.05 7.04
CA LYS A 59 -0.21 4.77 7.19
C LYS A 59 0.21 5.40 5.86
N GLU A 60 0.13 4.63 4.77
CA GLU A 60 0.44 5.11 3.43
C GLU A 60 -0.56 6.16 2.95
N MET A 61 -1.85 5.97 3.24
CA MET A 61 -2.88 6.95 2.89
C MET A 61 -2.65 8.28 3.61
N LYS A 62 -2.26 8.25 4.90
CA LYS A 62 -1.82 9.46 5.62
C LYS A 62 -0.58 10.11 5.00
N ALA A 63 0.37 9.32 4.51
CA ALA A 63 1.56 9.84 3.82
C ALA A 63 1.18 10.51 2.49
N LEU A 64 0.31 9.87 1.70
CA LEU A 64 -0.23 10.42 0.46
C LEU A 64 -0.97 11.74 0.70
N LEU A 65 -1.85 11.78 1.71
CA LEU A 65 -2.55 13.01 2.09
C LEU A 65 -1.57 14.13 2.47
N ARG A 66 -0.49 13.83 3.21
CA ARG A 66 0.56 14.82 3.50
C ARG A 66 1.23 15.34 2.23
N HIS A 67 1.49 14.47 1.25
CA HIS A 67 2.07 14.89 -0.04
C HIS A 67 1.10 15.80 -0.81
N MET A 68 -0.17 15.42 -0.91
CA MET A 68 -1.20 16.25 -1.53
C MET A 68 -1.31 17.60 -0.83
N ARG A 69 -1.34 17.65 0.50
CA ARG A 69 -1.37 18.92 1.25
C ARG A 69 -0.16 19.80 0.99
N ARG A 70 1.04 19.22 0.84
CA ARG A 70 2.26 19.97 0.48
C ARG A 70 2.21 20.48 -0.96
N PHE A 71 1.63 19.70 -1.87
CA PHE A 71 1.38 20.15 -3.24
C PHE A 71 0.36 21.29 -3.25
N GLY A 72 -0.82 21.09 -2.66
CA GLY A 72 -1.85 22.11 -2.51
C GLY A 72 -1.31 23.40 -1.87
N LYS A 73 -0.56 23.33 -0.76
CA LYS A 73 0.04 24.52 -0.14
C LYS A 73 0.96 25.30 -1.11
N ARG A 74 1.70 24.62 -1.98
CA ARG A 74 2.56 25.30 -2.98
C ARG A 74 1.73 25.99 -4.06
N GLU A 75 0.60 25.40 -4.42
CA GLU A 75 -0.36 25.95 -5.39
C GLU A 75 -1.42 26.86 -4.74
N ASN A 76 -1.22 27.31 -3.49
CA ASN A 76 -2.19 28.11 -2.72
C ASN A 76 -3.59 27.48 -2.61
N PHE A 77 -3.64 26.17 -2.48
CA PHE A 77 -4.84 25.35 -2.48
C PHE A 77 -4.97 24.51 -1.20
N ASP A 78 -6.12 24.60 -0.52
CA ASP A 78 -6.41 23.73 0.62
C ASP A 78 -7.10 22.43 0.19
N VAL A 79 -6.36 21.33 0.29
CA VAL A 79 -6.86 19.98 0.00
C VAL A 79 -8.06 19.60 0.88
N TYR A 80 -8.16 20.10 2.11
CA TYR A 80 -9.33 19.80 2.94
C TYR A 80 -10.60 20.46 2.44
N MET A 81 -10.49 21.63 1.83
CA MET A 81 -11.63 22.32 1.22
C MET A 81 -12.25 21.44 0.13
N LEU A 82 -11.41 20.73 -0.63
CA LEU A 82 -11.85 19.75 -1.62
C LEU A 82 -12.43 18.48 -1.01
N LEU A 83 -11.72 17.88 -0.05
CA LEU A 83 -12.17 16.63 0.55
C LEU A 83 -13.46 16.75 1.38
N GLN A 84 -13.78 17.96 1.85
CA GLN A 84 -14.98 18.26 2.64
C GLN A 84 -16.06 19.00 1.85
N ASP A 85 -15.87 19.16 0.54
CA ASP A 85 -16.78 19.87 -0.35
C ASP A 85 -17.17 21.29 0.13
N LYS A 86 -16.16 22.08 0.51
CA LYS A 86 -16.32 23.41 1.12
C LYS A 86 -16.19 24.58 0.12
N PHE A 87 -16.47 24.34 -1.16
CA PHE A 87 -16.43 25.41 -2.18
C PHE A 87 -17.66 26.30 -2.21
N GLY A 88 -18.68 26.02 -1.38
CA GLY A 88 -19.92 26.79 -1.36
C GLY A 88 -20.64 26.66 -2.70
N ASN A 89 -20.96 27.78 -3.34
CA ASN A 89 -21.67 27.81 -4.62
C ASN A 89 -20.74 27.91 -5.85
N ASP A 90 -19.42 27.95 -5.65
CA ASP A 90 -18.45 28.07 -6.75
C ASP A 90 -18.08 26.69 -7.32
N GLU A 91 -19.03 26.13 -8.09
CA GLU A 91 -18.87 24.83 -8.76
C GLU A 91 -17.75 24.84 -9.81
N GLU A 92 -17.46 26.00 -10.41
CA GLU A 92 -16.38 26.10 -11.39
C GLU A 92 -15.01 25.96 -10.72
N LEU A 93 -14.80 26.66 -9.60
CA LEU A 93 -13.58 26.54 -8.80
C LEU A 93 -13.41 25.10 -8.29
N LYS A 94 -14.49 24.49 -7.77
CA LYS A 94 -14.50 23.09 -7.33
C LYS A 94 -14.10 22.12 -8.45
N LYS A 95 -14.63 22.31 -9.66
CA LYS A 95 -14.30 21.48 -10.82
C LYS A 95 -12.83 21.61 -11.20
N ARG A 96 -12.29 22.83 -11.26
CA ARG A 96 -10.87 23.08 -11.56
C ARG A 96 -9.95 22.50 -10.49
N ALA A 97 -10.29 22.70 -9.22
CA ALA A 97 -9.60 22.12 -8.07
C ALA A 97 -9.57 20.58 -8.11
N THR A 98 -10.72 19.97 -8.44
CA THR A 98 -10.85 18.52 -8.59
C THR A 98 -9.98 18.00 -9.72
N ALA A 99 -9.95 18.67 -10.87
CA ALA A 99 -9.10 18.30 -12.00
C ALA A 99 -7.62 18.32 -11.60
N VAL A 100 -7.13 19.42 -11.03
CA VAL A 100 -5.72 19.55 -10.60
C VAL A 100 -5.30 18.47 -9.61
N MET A 101 -6.14 18.16 -8.61
CA MET A 101 -5.82 17.14 -7.61
C MET A 101 -5.93 15.73 -8.18
N THR A 102 -6.83 15.48 -9.13
CA THR A 102 -6.95 14.21 -9.85
C THR A 102 -5.70 13.97 -10.69
N ASP A 103 -5.24 14.97 -11.44
CA ASP A 103 -4.02 14.91 -12.24
C ASP A 103 -2.79 14.64 -11.37
N TYR A 104 -2.70 15.33 -10.22
CA TYR A 104 -1.64 15.08 -9.25
C TYR A 104 -1.67 13.64 -8.73
N LEU A 105 -2.85 13.13 -8.37
CA LEU A 105 -3.00 11.76 -7.86
C LEU A 105 -2.62 10.73 -8.94
N HIS A 106 -3.00 10.98 -10.18
CA HIS A 106 -2.65 10.15 -11.32
C HIS A 106 -1.13 10.14 -11.56
N ALA A 107 -0.47 11.30 -11.53
CA ALA A 107 0.98 11.39 -11.65
C ALA A 107 1.72 10.66 -10.51
N VAL A 108 1.21 10.73 -9.27
CA VAL A 108 1.77 9.99 -8.13
C VAL A 108 1.61 8.48 -8.31
N TRP A 109 0.47 8.03 -8.82
CA TRP A 109 0.23 6.62 -9.15
C TRP A 109 1.16 6.13 -10.26
N GLN A 110 1.22 6.83 -11.39
CA GLN A 110 2.10 6.49 -12.52
C GLN A 110 3.57 6.43 -12.08
N ARG A 111 4.00 7.38 -11.25
CA ARG A 111 5.34 7.36 -10.67
C ARG A 111 5.57 6.09 -9.84
N ALA A 112 4.61 5.68 -9.02
CA ALA A 112 4.74 4.48 -8.21
C ALA A 112 4.84 3.22 -9.08
N ASP A 113 3.97 3.08 -10.09
CA ASP A 113 4.00 1.96 -11.04
C ASP A 113 5.33 1.92 -11.81
N MET A 114 5.82 3.06 -12.30
CA MET A 114 7.12 3.15 -12.97
C MET A 114 8.29 2.80 -12.05
N GLN A 115 8.21 3.15 -10.76
CA GLN A 115 9.23 2.76 -9.77
C GLN A 115 9.23 1.24 -9.53
N GLU A 116 8.05 0.62 -9.50
CA GLU A 116 7.92 -0.84 -9.41
C GLU A 116 8.49 -1.53 -10.65
N ASP A 117 8.20 -1.02 -11.85
CA ASP A 117 8.75 -1.52 -13.11
C ASP A 117 10.28 -1.38 -13.16
N LEU A 118 10.81 -0.23 -12.76
CA LEU A 118 12.25 -0.01 -12.71
C LEU A 118 12.92 -0.95 -11.72
N HIS A 119 12.33 -1.13 -10.53
CA HIS A 119 12.85 -2.06 -9.54
C HIS A 119 12.85 -3.50 -10.07
N ALA A 120 11.75 -3.94 -10.70
CA ALA A 120 11.65 -5.26 -11.33
C ALA A 120 12.71 -5.43 -12.42
N HIS A 121 12.88 -4.44 -13.29
CA HIS A 121 13.89 -4.44 -14.33
C HIS A 121 15.30 -4.58 -13.78
N LEU A 122 15.68 -3.75 -12.80
CA LEU A 122 17.00 -3.79 -12.16
C LEU A 122 17.25 -5.12 -11.45
N PHE A 123 16.24 -5.65 -10.77
CA PHE A 123 16.32 -6.95 -10.10
C PHE A 123 16.58 -8.06 -11.11
N PHE A 124 15.82 -8.09 -12.21
CA PHE A 124 15.96 -9.08 -13.25
C PHE A 124 17.30 -8.96 -14.00
N ALA A 125 17.75 -7.75 -14.31
CA ALA A 125 19.06 -7.52 -14.92
C ALA A 125 20.20 -8.03 -14.02
N ALA A 126 20.10 -7.81 -12.70
CA ALA A 126 21.06 -8.35 -11.74
C ALA A 126 21.00 -9.90 -11.64
N TYR A 127 19.80 -10.47 -11.74
CA TYR A 127 19.60 -11.92 -11.83
C TYR A 127 20.24 -12.51 -13.09
N GLN A 128 20.04 -11.91 -14.25
CA GLN A 128 20.63 -12.36 -15.52
C GLN A 128 22.16 -12.41 -15.45
N LYS A 129 22.78 -11.40 -14.82
CA LYS A 129 24.24 -11.36 -14.64
C LYS A 129 24.74 -12.46 -13.72
N GLN A 130 24.02 -12.77 -12.64
CA GLN A 130 24.50 -13.70 -11.59
C GLN A 130 23.37 -14.60 -11.04
N PRO A 131 22.85 -15.54 -11.85
CA PRO A 131 21.66 -16.33 -11.52
C PRO A 131 21.89 -17.32 -10.38
N LYS A 132 23.14 -17.74 -10.14
CA LYS A 132 23.53 -18.70 -9.11
C LYS A 132 23.68 -18.10 -7.71
N ARG A 133 23.46 -16.79 -7.51
CA ARG A 133 23.53 -16.20 -6.16
C ARG A 133 22.45 -16.79 -5.27
N ARG A 134 22.81 -17.10 -4.01
CA ARG A 134 21.88 -17.63 -2.99
C ARG A 134 20.57 -16.84 -2.89
N LYS A 135 20.65 -15.51 -3.01
CA LYS A 135 19.47 -14.61 -2.95
C LYS A 135 18.42 -14.86 -4.05
N TYR A 136 18.79 -15.53 -5.14
CA TYR A 136 17.89 -15.81 -6.26
C TYR A 136 17.37 -17.25 -6.31
N ARG A 137 17.80 -18.13 -5.39
CA ARG A 137 17.44 -19.55 -5.44
C ARG A 137 15.91 -19.76 -5.40
N ASN A 138 15.26 -19.15 -4.40
CA ASN A 138 13.81 -19.25 -4.25
C ASN A 138 13.08 -18.45 -5.35
N PHE A 139 13.59 -17.24 -5.66
CA PHE A 139 13.05 -16.39 -6.73
C PHE A 139 12.96 -17.10 -8.08
N ASN A 140 13.98 -17.86 -8.47
CA ASN A 140 13.99 -18.58 -9.74
C ASN A 140 12.84 -19.60 -9.81
N LEU A 141 12.66 -20.39 -8.75
CA LEU A 141 11.59 -21.39 -8.68
C LEU A 141 10.20 -20.73 -8.61
N ASP A 142 10.03 -19.72 -7.75
CA ASP A 142 8.77 -19.00 -7.58
C ASP A 142 8.31 -18.35 -8.90
N LEU A 143 9.24 -17.68 -9.60
CA LEU A 143 8.96 -17.07 -10.88
C LEU A 143 8.62 -18.13 -11.93
N TYR A 144 9.38 -19.23 -11.99
CA TYR A 144 9.13 -20.31 -12.93
C TYR A 144 7.73 -20.93 -12.75
N VAL A 145 7.33 -21.21 -11.50
CA VAL A 145 5.99 -21.73 -11.19
C VAL A 145 4.91 -20.75 -11.62
N ARG A 146 5.07 -19.45 -11.36
CA ARG A 146 4.12 -18.42 -11.79
C ARG A 146 4.02 -18.31 -13.30
N LEU A 147 5.15 -18.39 -14.02
CA LEU A 147 5.14 -18.39 -15.48
C LEU A 147 4.43 -19.62 -16.06
N ILE A 148 4.52 -20.78 -15.42
CA ILE A 148 3.73 -21.96 -15.78
C ILE A 148 2.24 -21.72 -15.52
N GLN A 149 1.87 -21.20 -14.35
CA GLN A 149 0.48 -20.91 -13.99
C GLN A 149 -0.16 -19.87 -14.93
N ALA A 150 0.62 -18.88 -15.38
CA ALA A 150 0.21 -17.90 -16.37
C ALA A 150 0.15 -18.46 -17.81
N GLY A 151 0.51 -19.73 -18.03
CA GLY A 151 0.53 -20.37 -19.35
C GLY A 151 1.64 -19.85 -20.28
N LEU A 152 2.62 -19.13 -19.75
CA LEU A 152 3.73 -18.55 -20.52
C LEU A 152 4.88 -19.55 -20.75
N VAL A 153 4.89 -20.63 -19.98
CA VAL A 153 5.86 -21.73 -20.07
C VAL A 153 5.11 -23.05 -20.06
N GLN A 154 5.52 -23.99 -20.90
CA GLN A 154 4.94 -25.32 -20.92
C GLN A 154 5.31 -26.09 -19.64
N THR A 155 4.32 -26.77 -19.06
CA THR A 155 4.56 -27.69 -17.94
C THR A 155 5.51 -28.80 -18.40
N PRO A 156 6.60 -29.06 -17.66
CA PRO A 156 7.43 -30.22 -17.95
C PRO A 156 6.59 -31.50 -17.78
N SER A 157 6.84 -32.50 -18.62
CA SER A 157 6.24 -33.82 -18.46
C SER A 157 6.55 -34.37 -17.07
N LEU A 158 5.60 -35.06 -16.46
CA LEU A 158 5.76 -35.64 -15.12
C LEU A 158 7.00 -36.55 -15.05
N THR A 159 7.24 -37.32 -16.11
CA THR A 159 8.40 -38.22 -16.24
C THR A 159 9.72 -37.44 -16.28
N ASP A 160 9.75 -36.32 -17.01
CA ASP A 160 10.94 -35.46 -17.10
C ASP A 160 11.22 -34.72 -15.80
N SER A 161 10.17 -34.38 -15.04
CA SER A 161 10.27 -33.70 -13.75
C SER A 161 10.82 -34.62 -12.67
N ILE A 162 10.31 -35.86 -12.58
CA ILE A 162 10.73 -36.85 -11.57
C ILE A 162 12.16 -37.34 -11.82
N MET A 163 12.57 -37.47 -13.08
CA MET A 163 13.90 -38.00 -13.45
C MET A 163 15.00 -36.93 -13.51
N ALA A 164 14.65 -35.64 -13.46
CA ALA A 164 15.62 -34.56 -13.53
C ALA A 164 16.29 -34.29 -12.18
N SER A 165 17.63 -34.19 -12.18
CA SER A 165 18.37 -33.69 -11.02
C SER A 165 18.01 -32.23 -10.72
N GLU A 166 18.12 -31.80 -9.46
CA GLU A 166 17.83 -30.41 -9.05
C GLU A 166 18.59 -29.39 -9.90
N LYS A 167 19.86 -29.68 -10.21
CA LYS A 167 20.70 -28.83 -11.08
C LYS A 167 20.15 -28.73 -12.51
N LYS A 168 19.59 -29.82 -13.04
CA LYS A 168 18.95 -29.84 -14.37
C LYS A 168 17.64 -29.04 -14.33
N GLN A 169 16.81 -29.23 -13.30
CA GLN A 169 15.57 -28.48 -13.11
C GLN A 169 15.82 -26.97 -13.01
N GLN A 170 16.80 -26.54 -12.22
CA GLN A 170 17.17 -25.12 -12.11
C GLN A 170 17.64 -24.53 -13.44
N LYS A 171 18.40 -25.29 -14.24
CA LYS A 171 18.85 -24.85 -15.58
C LYS A 171 17.68 -24.74 -16.56
N THR A 172 16.75 -25.69 -16.53
CA THR A 172 15.53 -25.65 -17.35
C THR A 172 14.67 -24.45 -16.99
N ALA A 173 14.42 -24.23 -15.69
CA ALA A 173 13.66 -23.07 -15.19
C ALA A 173 14.30 -21.75 -15.63
N GLN A 174 15.61 -21.61 -15.44
CA GLN A 174 16.35 -20.42 -15.88
C GLN A 174 16.21 -20.19 -17.38
N THR A 175 16.35 -21.24 -18.20
CA THR A 175 16.27 -21.13 -19.67
C THR A 175 14.86 -20.70 -20.10
N ALA A 176 13.83 -21.29 -19.51
CA ALA A 176 12.44 -20.94 -19.77
C ALA A 176 12.16 -19.48 -19.38
N ILE A 177 12.60 -19.04 -18.19
CA ILE A 177 12.46 -17.65 -17.74
C ILE A 177 13.07 -16.68 -18.75
N LEU A 178 14.29 -16.95 -19.23
CA LEU A 178 14.96 -16.08 -20.21
C LEU A 178 14.20 -16.05 -21.54
N GLN A 179 13.78 -17.21 -22.04
CA GLN A 179 13.00 -17.29 -23.29
C GLN A 179 11.66 -16.57 -23.19
N THR A 180 10.96 -16.69 -22.07
CA THR A 180 9.69 -15.99 -21.83
C THR A 180 9.91 -14.48 -21.71
N ALA A 181 10.99 -14.05 -21.06
CA ALA A 181 11.35 -12.64 -20.95
C ALA A 181 11.59 -11.99 -22.31
N ASP A 182 12.10 -12.74 -23.29
CA ASP A 182 12.35 -12.27 -24.65
C ASP A 182 11.09 -12.30 -25.53
N ARG A 183 10.26 -13.35 -25.40
CA ARG A 183 9.07 -13.56 -26.26
C ARG A 183 7.81 -12.83 -25.79
N HIS A 184 7.61 -12.72 -24.48
CA HIS A 184 6.36 -12.23 -23.87
C HIS A 184 6.63 -11.15 -22.83
N ARG A 185 7.37 -10.11 -23.21
CA ARG A 185 7.88 -9.08 -22.28
C ARG A 185 6.82 -8.46 -21.35
N PRO A 186 5.63 -8.03 -21.82
CA PRO A 186 4.64 -7.41 -20.94
C PRO A 186 4.09 -8.39 -19.89
N ALA A 187 3.70 -9.60 -20.31
CA ALA A 187 3.17 -10.62 -19.41
C ALA A 187 4.25 -11.13 -18.43
N PHE A 188 5.48 -11.28 -18.90
CA PHE A 188 6.63 -11.59 -18.06
C PHE A 188 6.85 -10.55 -16.95
N ASN A 189 6.81 -9.26 -17.29
CA ASN A 189 7.00 -8.19 -16.30
C ASN A 189 5.90 -8.21 -15.23
N GLN A 190 4.65 -8.53 -15.60
CA GLN A 190 3.55 -8.66 -14.65
C GLN A 190 3.80 -9.79 -13.64
N GLU A 191 4.23 -10.96 -14.09
CA GLU A 191 4.56 -12.08 -13.21
C GLU A 191 5.82 -11.82 -12.37
N LEU A 192 6.80 -11.13 -12.94
CA LEU A 192 7.99 -10.69 -12.24
C LEU A 192 7.64 -9.74 -11.07
N LYS A 193 6.83 -8.70 -11.31
CA LYS A 193 6.35 -7.78 -10.26
C LYS A 193 5.60 -8.54 -9.16
N SER A 194 4.71 -9.45 -9.55
CA SER A 194 3.91 -10.25 -8.62
C SER A 194 4.77 -11.16 -7.74
N THR A 195 5.82 -11.76 -8.32
CA THR A 195 6.79 -12.59 -7.60
C THR A 195 7.58 -11.77 -6.58
N LEU A 196 8.07 -10.60 -6.99
CA LEU A 196 8.83 -9.72 -6.09
C LEU A 196 7.99 -9.19 -4.94
N LYS A 197 6.71 -8.89 -5.18
CA LYS A 197 5.77 -8.46 -4.15
C LYS A 197 5.53 -9.57 -3.11
N ALA A 198 5.25 -10.80 -3.55
CA ALA A 198 5.06 -11.94 -2.64
C ALA A 198 6.31 -12.23 -1.78
N GLN A 199 7.51 -12.01 -2.34
CA GLN A 199 8.77 -12.15 -1.59
C GLN A 199 9.02 -11.02 -0.58
N ALA A 200 8.44 -9.84 -0.79
CA ALA A 200 8.51 -8.76 0.19
C ALA A 200 7.57 -9.03 1.37
N GLU A 201 6.36 -9.53 1.09
CA GLU A 201 5.34 -9.85 2.10
C GLU A 201 5.79 -11.01 3.02
N SER A 202 6.35 -12.09 2.45
CA SER A 202 6.88 -13.21 3.25
C SER A 202 8.03 -12.83 4.21
N LYS A 203 8.81 -11.79 3.87
CA LYS A 203 9.88 -11.28 4.74
C LYS A 203 9.31 -10.47 5.90
N SER A 204 8.30 -9.63 5.66
CA SER A 204 7.69 -8.82 6.73
C SER A 204 7.02 -9.67 7.81
N ASP A 205 6.47 -10.82 7.44
CA ASP A 205 5.82 -11.73 8.40
C ASP A 205 6.83 -12.47 9.28
N THR A 206 8.00 -12.79 8.73
CA THR A 206 9.08 -13.47 9.46
C THR A 206 9.69 -12.53 10.53
N ASP A 207 9.84 -11.25 10.21
CA ASP A 207 10.41 -10.26 11.14
C ASP A 207 9.45 -9.90 12.30
N GLN A 208 8.14 -9.98 12.08
CA GLN A 208 7.13 -9.79 13.12
C GLN A 208 7.05 -10.99 14.09
N ALA A 209 7.17 -12.21 13.58
CA ALA A 209 7.17 -13.42 14.41
C ALA A 209 8.39 -13.47 15.36
N ALA A 210 9.58 -13.08 14.88
CA ALA A 210 10.79 -13.04 15.69
C ALA A 210 10.74 -12.01 16.84
N SER A 211 9.96 -10.94 16.70
CA SER A 211 9.84 -9.88 17.72
C SER A 211 8.87 -10.22 18.86
N THR A 212 8.13 -11.33 18.78
CA THR A 212 7.09 -11.69 19.76
C THR A 212 7.56 -12.73 20.79
N GLN A 213 8.80 -13.23 20.69
CA GLN A 213 9.32 -14.32 21.55
C GLN A 213 10.39 -13.91 22.59
N THR A 214 10.70 -12.63 22.78
CA THR A 214 11.84 -12.20 23.67
C THR A 214 11.43 -11.66 25.05
N THR A 215 10.19 -11.83 25.51
CA THR A 215 9.80 -11.42 26.88
C THR A 215 8.99 -12.51 27.59
N ALA A 216 9.64 -13.58 28.02
CA ALA A 216 9.20 -14.36 29.17
C ALA A 216 10.01 -13.90 30.39
N PRO A 217 9.42 -13.27 31.41
CA PRO A 217 10.13 -12.88 32.62
C PRO A 217 10.51 -14.13 33.41
N LEU A 218 11.81 -14.30 33.61
CA LEU A 218 12.42 -15.28 34.48
C LEU A 218 12.30 -14.75 35.92
N SER A 219 11.15 -14.99 36.54
CA SER A 219 10.87 -14.63 37.94
C SER A 219 10.10 -15.76 38.61
N GLU A 220 10.53 -16.11 39.82
CA GLU A 220 10.04 -17.16 40.74
C GLU A 220 10.63 -18.56 40.48
N ALA A 221 11.36 -19.23 41.38
CA ALA A 221 11.27 -19.21 42.83
C ALA A 221 12.65 -19.41 43.52
N MET A 222 13.04 -18.43 44.34
CA MET A 222 13.83 -18.66 45.55
C MET A 222 12.87 -18.54 46.74
N THR A 223 12.51 -19.66 47.36
CA THR A 223 12.00 -19.73 48.74
C THR A 223 12.55 -21.03 49.33
N ALA A 224 13.61 -20.91 50.14
CA ALA A 224 13.56 -20.93 51.60
C ALA A 224 13.68 -22.35 52.16
N SER A 225 14.89 -22.70 52.60
CA SER A 225 15.12 -23.77 53.59
C SER A 225 15.73 -23.10 54.82
N ALA A 226 14.97 -23.13 55.91
CA ALA A 226 15.44 -22.96 57.28
C ALA A 226 15.35 -24.32 57.97
#